data_AF-A0A519PD69-F1
#
_entry.id   AF-A0A519PD69-F1
#
_cell.length_a   1.000
_cell.length_b   1.000
_cell.length_c   1.000
_cell.angle_alpha   90.00
_cell.angle_beta   90.00
_cell.angle_gamma   90.00
#
_symmetry.space_group_name_H-M   'P 1'
#
loop_
_entity.id
_entity.type
_entity.pdbx_description
1 polymer ?
#
loop_
_entity_poly.entity_id
_entity_poly.type
_entity_poly.pdbx_seq_one_letter_code
_entity_poly.pdbx_strand_id
1 'polypeptide(L)'
;TAPQSDNAAEPWSQVGQNDIAIAGGRFRLSVHDAQDRFNINNLRQGGVAAQAFLARLLAYCGVEVDPAAVAAYVQLTGPLADIASLRVLGVEDRKLACLGTVATALPSMSTINLNSATEPVVEALVGDRATAALLIAQRRRQGLITEADLAAAKVIMPLGAGFTSNFFVADTQVTVGQTATAWTTLLQRTRVNGRPDVVSVGRKKQTAEPVKAPPL
;
A
#
# COMPACT_ATOMS: atom_id res chain seq x y z
N THR A 1 19.28 15.01 5.26
CA THR A 1 18.89 14.82 3.85
C THR A 1 17.58 14.07 3.80
N ALA A 2 16.72 14.33 2.82
CA ALA A 2 15.51 13.52 2.62
C ALA A 2 15.90 12.08 2.22
N PRO A 3 15.12 11.06 2.59
CA PRO A 3 15.36 9.71 2.10
C PRO A 3 15.25 9.70 0.57
N GLN A 4 16.16 8.99 -0.08
CA GLN A 4 16.15 8.79 -1.53
C GLN A 4 15.32 7.56 -1.94
N SER A 5 15.00 6.69 -0.98
CA SER A 5 14.20 5.48 -1.15
C SER A 5 13.61 5.07 0.21
N ASP A 6 12.43 4.47 0.20
CA ASP A 6 11.87 3.68 1.28
C ASP A 6 11.79 2.21 0.81
N ASN A 7 12.30 1.24 1.58
CA ASN A 7 12.37 -0.16 1.17
C ASN A 7 12.41 -1.16 2.35
N ALA A 8 12.26 -2.46 2.04
CA ALA A 8 12.16 -3.53 3.02
C ALA A 8 13.49 -3.88 3.75
N ALA A 9 14.62 -3.25 3.42
CA ALA A 9 15.86 -3.41 4.17
C ALA A 9 15.98 -2.42 5.33
N GLU A 10 15.09 -1.42 5.41
CA GLU A 10 15.15 -0.39 6.44
C GLU A 10 14.62 -0.85 7.80
N PRO A 11 15.08 -0.25 8.92
CA PRO A 11 14.70 -0.66 10.26
C PRO A 11 13.18 -0.69 10.51
N TRP A 12 12.42 0.25 9.92
CA TRP A 12 10.97 0.32 10.11
C TRP A 12 10.25 -0.94 9.62
N SER A 13 10.75 -1.57 8.56
CA SER A 13 10.18 -2.80 8.00
C SER A 13 10.46 -4.04 8.86
N GLN A 14 11.42 -3.95 9.78
CA GLN A 14 11.88 -5.06 10.63
C GLN A 14 11.20 -5.07 12.01
N VAL A 15 10.45 -4.01 12.37
CA VAL A 15 9.84 -3.84 13.71
C VAL A 15 8.90 -5.00 14.10
N GLY A 16 8.26 -5.64 13.11
CA GLY A 16 7.30 -6.75 13.32
C GLY A 16 7.88 -8.09 13.76
N GLN A 17 9.19 -8.24 13.83
CA GLN A 17 9.81 -9.56 14.00
C GLN A 17 9.96 -10.00 15.47
N ASN A 18 9.75 -9.13 16.46
CA ASN A 18 9.94 -9.45 17.87
C ASN A 18 8.72 -9.09 18.72
N ASP A 19 8.18 -10.04 19.49
CA ASP A 19 7.19 -9.77 20.53
C ASP A 19 7.88 -8.96 21.66
N ILE A 20 7.33 -7.79 21.99
CA ILE A 20 7.85 -6.91 23.05
C ILE A 20 7.11 -7.25 24.35
N ALA A 21 7.86 -7.67 25.37
CA ALA A 21 7.30 -7.89 26.71
C ALA A 21 6.89 -6.55 27.34
N ILE A 22 5.68 -6.52 27.91
CA ILE A 22 5.15 -5.39 28.69
C ILE A 22 4.65 -5.90 30.04
N ALA A 23 4.44 -5.00 31.00
CA ALA A 23 3.89 -5.38 32.29
C ALA A 23 2.53 -6.09 32.11
N GLY A 24 2.46 -7.36 32.52
CA GLY A 24 1.24 -8.18 32.43
C GLY A 24 0.87 -8.65 31.02
N GLY A 25 1.77 -8.58 30.03
CA GLY A 25 1.38 -8.86 28.66
C GLY A 25 2.49 -8.83 27.60
N ARG A 26 2.04 -8.79 26.35
CA ARG A 26 2.88 -8.67 25.15
C ARG A 26 2.32 -7.63 24.18
N PHE A 27 3.24 -7.02 23.44
CA PHE A 27 2.95 -6.05 22.39
C PHE A 27 3.65 -6.48 21.09
N ARG A 28 2.92 -6.46 19.98
CA ARG A 28 3.44 -6.67 18.64
C ARG A 28 3.12 -5.45 17.80
N LEU A 29 4.10 -5.02 17.01
CA LEU A 29 3.99 -3.89 16.09
C LEU A 29 4.61 -4.27 14.76
N SER A 30 3.85 -4.30 13.68
CA SER A 30 4.39 -4.36 12.33
C SER A 30 4.11 -3.06 11.59
N VAL A 31 5.10 -2.56 10.85
CA VAL A 31 4.94 -1.40 9.98
C VAL A 31 5.13 -1.86 8.54
N HIS A 32 4.17 -1.53 7.68
CA HIS A 32 4.25 -1.79 6.25
C HIS A 32 4.01 -0.50 5.45
N ASP A 33 4.54 -0.47 4.24
CA ASP A 33 4.34 0.63 3.31
C ASP A 33 2.90 0.64 2.81
N ALA A 34 2.21 1.79 2.89
CA ALA A 34 0.84 1.92 2.42
C ALA A 34 0.75 2.34 0.93
N GLN A 35 1.89 2.69 0.33
CA GLN A 35 2.05 3.09 -1.06
C GLN A 35 2.57 1.95 -1.95
N ASP A 36 2.42 0.70 -1.52
CA ASP A 36 2.73 -0.51 -2.30
C ASP A 36 1.74 -0.79 -3.45
N ARG A 37 0.65 -0.02 -3.53
CA ARG A 37 -0.46 -0.28 -4.44
C ARG A 37 -1.12 1.01 -4.91
N PHE A 38 -1.96 0.92 -5.94
CA PHE A 38 -2.54 2.11 -6.58
C PHE A 38 -3.47 2.87 -5.64
N ASN A 39 -3.22 4.16 -5.41
CA ASN A 39 -4.19 4.98 -4.71
C ASN A 39 -5.34 5.39 -5.64
N ILE A 40 -6.53 4.82 -5.44
CA ILE A 40 -7.73 5.12 -6.24
C ILE A 40 -8.08 6.62 -6.21
N ASN A 41 -7.75 7.30 -5.11
CA ASN A 41 -8.02 8.72 -4.97
C ASN A 41 -7.20 9.58 -5.93
N ASN A 42 -6.13 9.04 -6.54
CA ASN A 42 -5.38 9.68 -7.64
C ASN A 42 -6.25 10.02 -8.86
N LEU A 43 -7.39 9.33 -9.03
CA LEU A 43 -8.32 9.61 -10.12
C LEU A 43 -9.08 10.93 -9.96
N ARG A 44 -9.00 11.59 -8.80
CA ARG A 44 -9.67 12.87 -8.57
C ARG A 44 -9.26 13.95 -9.58
N GLN A 45 -8.04 13.88 -10.13
CA GLN A 45 -7.59 14.81 -11.17
C GLN A 45 -8.01 14.40 -12.59
N GLY A 46 -8.66 13.24 -12.77
CA GLY A 46 -9.20 12.78 -14.06
C GLY A 46 -8.15 12.38 -15.11
N GLY A 47 -6.87 12.27 -14.74
CA GLY A 47 -5.78 12.03 -15.70
C GLY A 47 -5.90 10.70 -16.45
N VAL A 48 -5.76 10.74 -17.78
CA VAL A 48 -5.84 9.57 -18.68
C VAL A 48 -4.84 8.47 -18.30
N ALA A 49 -3.63 8.84 -17.88
CA ALA A 49 -2.61 7.87 -17.44
C ALA A 49 -3.07 7.06 -16.22
N ALA A 50 -3.70 7.71 -15.23
CA ALA A 50 -4.22 7.04 -14.04
C ALA A 50 -5.41 6.11 -14.38
N GLN A 51 -6.27 6.52 -15.32
CA GLN A 51 -7.37 5.68 -15.81
C GLN A 51 -6.86 4.47 -16.60
N ALA A 52 -5.86 4.65 -17.48
CA ALA A 52 -5.24 3.56 -18.23
C ALA A 52 -4.53 2.56 -17.31
N PHE A 53 -3.89 3.05 -16.25
CA PHE A 53 -3.29 2.21 -15.24
C PHE A 53 -4.36 1.43 -14.45
N LEU A 54 -5.42 2.10 -14.00
CA LEU A 54 -6.56 1.45 -13.35
C LEU A 54 -7.19 0.38 -14.25
N ALA A 55 -7.32 0.63 -15.55
CA ALA A 55 -7.87 -0.34 -16.50
C ALA A 55 -7.13 -1.69 -16.45
N ARG A 56 -5.80 -1.67 -16.34
CA ARG A 56 -4.98 -2.89 -16.21
C ARG A 56 -5.23 -3.60 -14.89
N LEU A 57 -5.41 -2.86 -13.79
CA LEU A 57 -5.71 -3.44 -12.47
C LEU A 57 -7.13 -4.03 -12.40
N LEU A 58 -8.11 -3.35 -13.01
CA LEU A 58 -9.47 -3.86 -13.15
C LEU A 58 -9.47 -5.15 -13.98
N ALA A 59 -8.75 -5.17 -15.10
CA ALA A 59 -8.60 -6.36 -15.93
C ALA A 59 -7.92 -7.51 -15.16
N TYR A 60 -6.87 -7.24 -14.39
CA TYR A 60 -6.20 -8.22 -13.53
C TYR A 60 -7.17 -8.89 -12.53
N CYS A 61 -8.14 -8.13 -12.01
CA CYS A 61 -9.16 -8.64 -11.08
C CYS A 61 -10.49 -9.06 -11.74
N GLY A 62 -10.57 -9.07 -13.07
CA GLY A 62 -11.80 -9.41 -13.80
C GLY A 62 -12.97 -8.46 -13.51
N VAL A 63 -12.68 -7.19 -13.24
CA VAL A 63 -13.69 -6.14 -12.96
C VAL A 63 -14.11 -5.48 -14.27
N GLU A 64 -15.40 -5.59 -14.59
CA GLU A 64 -16.01 -5.03 -15.79
C GLU A 64 -16.66 -3.67 -15.49
N VAL A 65 -15.85 -2.72 -15.03
CA VAL A 65 -16.28 -1.32 -14.80
C VAL A 65 -15.39 -0.41 -15.62
N ASP A 66 -15.99 0.60 -16.26
CA ASP A 66 -15.24 1.63 -16.97
C ASP A 66 -14.36 2.43 -16.00
N PRO A 67 -13.02 2.51 -16.20
CA PRO A 67 -12.14 3.37 -15.41
C PRO A 67 -12.61 4.83 -15.32
N ALA A 68 -13.26 5.35 -16.37
CA ALA A 68 -13.81 6.70 -16.37
C ALA A 68 -15.00 6.83 -15.42
N ALA A 69 -15.83 5.79 -15.29
CA ALA A 69 -16.92 5.77 -14.31
C ALA A 69 -16.39 5.76 -12.86
N VAL A 70 -15.30 5.04 -12.61
CA VAL A 70 -14.62 5.06 -11.29
C VAL A 70 -14.06 6.47 -11.01
N ALA A 71 -13.41 7.09 -11.99
CA ALA A 71 -12.88 8.44 -11.85
C ALA A 71 -13.99 9.47 -11.59
N ALA A 72 -15.09 9.41 -12.34
CA ALA A 72 -16.26 10.26 -12.14
C ALA A 72 -16.88 10.08 -10.74
N TYR A 73 -16.96 8.83 -10.25
CA TYR A 73 -17.42 8.54 -8.90
C TYR A 73 -16.53 9.20 -7.84
N VAL A 74 -15.20 9.03 -7.91
CA VAL A 74 -14.24 9.66 -6.99
C VAL A 74 -14.32 11.19 -7.04
N GLN A 75 -14.51 11.78 -8.22
CA GLN A 75 -14.67 13.23 -8.37
C GLN A 75 -15.96 13.74 -7.72
N LEU A 76 -17.05 13.00 -7.87
CA LEU A 76 -18.36 13.35 -7.32
C LEU A 76 -18.40 13.22 -5.79
N THR A 77 -17.88 12.12 -5.24
CA THR A 77 -17.95 11.83 -3.80
C THR A 77 -16.83 12.46 -3.00
N GLY A 78 -15.77 12.91 -3.67
CA GLY A 78 -14.49 13.20 -3.03
C GLY A 78 -13.69 11.92 -2.71
N PRO A 79 -12.55 12.06 -2.01
CA PRO A 79 -11.68 10.94 -1.68
C PRO A 79 -12.45 9.81 -0.98
N LEU A 80 -12.33 8.60 -1.52
CA LEU A 80 -12.89 7.40 -0.91
C LEU A 80 -12.08 7.05 0.34
N ALA A 81 -12.79 6.56 1.36
CA ALA A 81 -12.17 6.03 2.57
C ALA A 81 -11.73 4.57 2.42
N ASP A 82 -12.35 3.82 1.52
CA ASP A 82 -12.11 2.39 1.30
C ASP A 82 -12.44 2.02 -0.16
N ILE A 83 -11.72 1.05 -0.73
CA ILE A 83 -11.99 0.45 -2.04
C ILE A 83 -13.37 -0.22 -2.06
N ALA A 84 -13.85 -0.71 -0.92
CA ALA A 84 -15.18 -1.31 -0.79
C ALA A 84 -16.33 -0.38 -1.23
N SER A 85 -16.10 0.94 -1.29
CA SER A 85 -17.08 1.91 -1.82
C SER A 85 -17.40 1.69 -3.31
N LEU A 86 -16.52 1.03 -4.07
CA LEU A 86 -16.77 0.70 -5.48
C LEU A 86 -17.91 -0.30 -5.69
N ARG A 87 -18.44 -0.91 -4.62
CA ARG A 87 -19.68 -1.71 -4.66
C ARG A 87 -20.85 -0.94 -5.27
N VAL A 88 -20.89 0.39 -5.09
CA VAL A 88 -21.91 1.26 -5.70
C VAL A 88 -21.89 1.19 -7.24
N LEU A 89 -20.75 0.88 -7.84
CA LEU A 89 -20.58 0.70 -9.28
C LEU A 89 -20.83 -0.76 -9.72
N GLY A 90 -21.37 -1.61 -8.85
CA GLY A 90 -21.67 -3.01 -9.15
C GLY A 90 -20.47 -3.96 -9.02
N VAL A 91 -19.35 -3.54 -8.43
CA VAL A 91 -18.19 -4.42 -8.22
C VAL A 91 -18.50 -5.44 -7.11
N GLU A 92 -18.44 -6.73 -7.45
CA GLU A 92 -18.70 -7.85 -6.54
C GLU A 92 -17.63 -7.97 -5.43
N ASP A 93 -18.01 -8.51 -4.26
CA ASP A 93 -17.12 -8.62 -3.10
C ASP A 93 -15.83 -9.41 -3.37
N ARG A 94 -15.89 -10.48 -4.18
CA ARG A 94 -14.69 -11.24 -4.58
C ARG A 94 -13.72 -10.40 -5.41
N LYS A 95 -14.25 -9.57 -6.30
CA LYS A 95 -13.48 -8.68 -7.17
C LYS A 95 -12.94 -7.49 -6.37
N LEU A 96 -13.72 -6.96 -5.42
CA LEU A 96 -13.26 -5.97 -4.44
C LEU A 96 -12.11 -6.51 -3.58
N ALA A 97 -12.19 -7.76 -3.14
CA ALA A 97 -11.11 -8.40 -2.39
C ALA A 97 -9.82 -8.51 -3.22
N CYS A 98 -9.92 -8.87 -4.51
CA CYS A 98 -8.78 -8.81 -5.43
C CYS A 98 -8.27 -7.38 -5.62
N LEU A 99 -9.15 -6.40 -5.83
CA LEU A 99 -8.74 -5.00 -5.98
C LEU A 99 -7.99 -4.49 -4.75
N GLY A 100 -8.38 -4.92 -3.55
CA GLY A 100 -7.67 -4.60 -2.32
C GLY A 100 -6.20 -5.09 -2.27
N THR A 101 -5.82 -6.05 -3.12
CA THR A 101 -4.41 -6.51 -3.22
C THR A 101 -3.58 -5.66 -4.19
N VAL A 102 -4.20 -4.81 -5.01
CA VAL A 102 -3.52 -3.99 -6.04
C VAL A 102 -3.88 -2.50 -6.01
N ALA A 103 -4.88 -2.12 -5.20
CA ALA A 103 -5.33 -0.75 -5.01
C ALA A 103 -5.64 -0.44 -3.53
N THR A 104 -5.58 0.86 -3.19
CA THR A 104 -5.80 1.44 -1.85
C THR A 104 -6.60 2.73 -1.97
N ALA A 105 -7.07 3.24 -0.83
CA ALA A 105 -7.71 4.54 -0.73
C ALA A 105 -6.97 5.38 0.34
N LEU A 106 -5.92 6.08 -0.08
CA LEU A 106 -5.15 6.97 0.80
C LEU A 106 -5.74 8.40 0.75
N PRO A 107 -5.70 9.15 1.87
CA PRO A 107 -6.45 10.41 2.00
C PRO A 107 -5.93 11.53 1.10
N SER A 108 -4.69 11.44 0.62
CA SER A 108 -4.06 12.41 -0.27
C SER A 108 -3.43 11.72 -1.47
N MET A 109 -3.09 12.50 -2.51
CA MET A 109 -2.31 12.00 -3.64
C MET A 109 -1.03 11.31 -3.17
N SER A 110 -0.71 10.19 -3.80
CA SER A 110 0.49 9.43 -3.50
C SER A 110 1.01 8.71 -4.74
N THR A 111 2.32 8.55 -4.82
CA THR A 111 2.95 7.67 -5.81
C THR A 111 2.93 6.22 -5.33
N ILE A 112 3.09 5.28 -6.24
CA ILE A 112 3.38 3.89 -5.91
C ILE A 112 4.87 3.76 -5.64
N ASN A 113 5.25 3.21 -4.50
CA ASN A 113 6.64 2.89 -4.20
C ASN A 113 7.04 1.58 -4.87
N LEU A 114 7.92 1.66 -5.88
CA LEU A 114 8.44 0.51 -6.61
C LEU A 114 9.19 -0.49 -5.71
N ASN A 115 9.70 -0.06 -4.55
CA ASN A 115 10.41 -0.93 -3.63
C ASN A 115 9.49 -1.74 -2.71
N SER A 116 8.21 -1.36 -2.64
CA SER A 116 7.20 -2.05 -1.85
C SER A 116 6.14 -2.72 -2.72
N ALA A 117 5.97 -2.27 -3.97
CA ALA A 117 4.89 -2.71 -4.83
C ALA A 117 4.89 -4.21 -5.13
N THR A 118 3.70 -4.81 -5.21
CA THR A 118 3.57 -6.22 -5.59
C THR A 118 3.83 -6.41 -7.09
N GLU A 119 4.15 -7.64 -7.49
CA GLU A 119 4.43 -7.95 -8.90
C GLU A 119 3.28 -7.56 -9.86
N PRO A 120 1.99 -7.82 -9.55
CA PRO A 120 0.89 -7.35 -10.41
C PRO A 120 0.82 -5.83 -10.56
N VAL A 121 1.17 -5.07 -9.52
CA VAL A 121 1.20 -3.60 -9.56
C VAL A 121 2.36 -3.12 -10.44
N VAL A 122 3.54 -3.73 -10.31
CA VAL A 122 4.69 -3.42 -11.16
C VAL A 122 4.40 -3.79 -12.63
N GLU A 123 3.80 -4.95 -12.88
CA GLU A 123 3.37 -5.38 -14.22
C GLU A 123 2.41 -4.36 -14.86
N ALA A 124 1.41 -3.89 -14.13
CA ALA A 124 0.49 -2.88 -14.62
C ALA A 124 1.18 -1.52 -14.89
N LEU A 125 2.23 -1.18 -14.14
CA LEU A 125 2.97 0.08 -14.28
C LEU A 125 3.83 0.09 -15.54
N VAL A 126 4.56 -1.00 -15.78
CA VAL A 126 5.46 -1.10 -16.93
C VAL A 126 4.76 -1.62 -18.18
N GLY A 127 3.60 -2.27 -18.05
CA GLY A 127 2.81 -2.81 -19.16
C GLY A 127 3.43 -4.05 -19.81
N ASP A 128 4.46 -4.64 -19.22
CA ASP A 128 5.18 -5.80 -19.72
C ASP A 128 5.56 -6.76 -18.59
N ARG A 129 5.07 -8.00 -18.69
CA ARG A 129 5.23 -9.04 -17.66
C ARG A 129 6.67 -9.48 -17.48
N ALA A 130 7.43 -9.62 -18.57
CA ALA A 130 8.82 -10.07 -18.50
C ALA A 130 9.71 -9.03 -17.81
N THR A 131 9.50 -7.75 -18.13
CA THR A 131 10.17 -6.61 -17.52
C THR A 131 9.81 -6.49 -16.04
N ALA A 132 8.54 -6.65 -15.67
CA ALA A 132 8.12 -6.65 -14.27
C ALA A 132 8.80 -7.77 -13.47
N ALA A 133 8.81 -9.00 -14.00
CA ALA A 133 9.49 -10.13 -13.38
C ALA A 133 11.00 -9.88 -13.22
N LEU A 134 11.65 -9.27 -14.21
CA LEU A 134 13.07 -8.89 -14.14
C LEU A 134 13.32 -7.87 -13.02
N LEU A 135 12.52 -6.81 -12.94
CA LEU A 135 12.64 -5.78 -11.90
C LEU A 135 12.38 -6.35 -10.51
N ILE A 136 11.38 -7.22 -10.35
CA ILE A 136 11.08 -7.90 -9.08
C ILE A 136 12.22 -8.84 -8.67
N ALA A 137 12.77 -9.61 -9.61
CA ALA A 137 13.91 -10.48 -9.35
C ALA A 137 15.14 -9.67 -8.92
N GLN A 138 15.38 -8.53 -9.57
CA GLN A 138 16.45 -7.63 -9.18
C GLN A 138 16.24 -7.07 -7.78
N ARG A 139 15.04 -6.57 -7.47
CA ARG A 139 14.66 -6.10 -6.14
C ARG A 139 14.91 -7.15 -5.06
N ARG A 140 14.54 -8.41 -5.31
CA ARG A 140 14.77 -9.52 -4.37
C ARG A 140 16.25 -9.79 -4.12
N ARG A 141 17.10 -9.66 -5.15
CA ARG A 141 18.55 -9.91 -5.01
C ARG A 141 19.28 -8.80 -4.26
N GLN A 142 18.94 -7.54 -4.50
CA GLN A 142 19.70 -6.39 -3.99
C GLN A 142 18.97 -5.56 -2.92
N GLY A 143 17.71 -5.88 -2.63
CA GLY A 143 16.88 -5.22 -1.61
C GLY A 143 16.00 -4.07 -2.13
N LEU A 144 16.32 -3.47 -3.28
CA LEU A 144 15.57 -2.36 -3.87
C LEU A 144 15.71 -2.30 -5.40
N ILE A 145 14.89 -1.50 -6.06
CA ILE A 145 14.97 -1.05 -7.45
C ILE A 145 15.50 0.39 -7.42
N THR A 146 16.46 0.69 -8.29
CA THR A 146 17.03 2.02 -8.49
C THR A 146 16.65 2.58 -9.86
N GLU A 147 16.93 3.86 -10.10
CA GLU A 147 16.81 4.47 -11.43
C GLU A 147 17.69 3.79 -12.48
N ALA A 148 18.89 3.34 -12.10
CA ALA A 148 19.81 2.64 -12.99
C ALA A 148 19.22 1.30 -13.46
N ASP A 149 18.45 0.63 -12.61
CA ASP A 149 17.82 -0.65 -12.92
C ASP A 149 16.66 -0.47 -13.90
N LEU A 150 15.86 0.59 -13.72
CA LEU A 150 14.85 0.98 -14.69
C LEU A 150 15.50 1.29 -16.05
N ALA A 151 16.57 2.08 -16.06
CA ALA A 151 17.29 2.41 -17.29
C ALA A 151 17.87 1.17 -17.98
N ALA A 152 18.46 0.24 -17.22
CA ALA A 152 18.99 -1.03 -17.73
C ALA A 152 17.88 -1.91 -18.33
N ALA A 153 16.69 -1.90 -17.73
CA ALA A 153 15.48 -2.56 -18.24
C ALA A 153 14.80 -1.78 -19.39
N LYS A 154 15.35 -0.63 -19.82
CA LYS A 154 14.77 0.29 -20.81
C LYS A 154 13.38 0.80 -20.42
N VAL A 155 13.12 0.89 -19.12
CA VAL A 155 11.90 1.44 -18.54
C VAL A 155 12.14 2.91 -18.19
N ILE A 156 11.31 3.78 -18.74
CA ILE A 156 11.21 5.16 -18.27
C ILE A 156 10.38 5.14 -16.98
N MET A 157 10.76 5.93 -15.98
CA MET A 157 10.03 6.05 -14.71
C MET A 157 8.51 6.17 -14.96
N PRO A 158 7.70 5.17 -14.54
CA PRO A 158 6.27 5.20 -14.79
C PRO A 158 5.62 6.40 -14.09
N LEU A 159 4.67 7.05 -14.77
CA LEU A 159 3.88 8.12 -14.16
C LEU A 159 3.13 7.60 -12.94
N GLY A 160 3.23 8.34 -11.82
CA GLY A 160 2.61 7.94 -10.56
C GLY A 160 3.40 6.89 -9.78
N ALA A 161 4.61 6.53 -10.20
CA ALA A 161 5.54 5.71 -9.42
C ALA A 161 6.69 6.56 -8.84
N GLY A 162 7.37 6.01 -7.83
CA GLY A 162 8.56 6.57 -7.21
C GLY A 162 9.23 5.55 -6.31
N PHE A 163 10.24 6.00 -5.56
CA PHE A 163 10.98 5.15 -4.61
C PHE A 163 10.69 5.47 -3.15
N THR A 164 9.88 6.49 -2.86
CA THR A 164 9.61 6.94 -1.50
C THR A 164 8.12 6.92 -1.17
N SER A 165 7.83 6.82 0.13
CA SER A 165 6.49 6.72 0.68
C SER A 165 6.26 7.76 1.75
N ASN A 166 5.09 8.38 1.75
CA ASN A 166 4.63 9.24 2.84
C ASN A 166 3.57 8.59 3.70
N PHE A 167 3.03 7.43 3.28
CA PHE A 167 2.03 6.70 4.06
C PHE A 167 2.55 5.33 4.44
N PHE A 168 2.39 5.01 5.71
CA PHE A 168 2.75 3.73 6.31
C PHE A 168 1.58 3.24 7.15
N VAL A 169 1.41 1.94 7.26
CA VAL A 169 0.42 1.35 8.15
C VAL A 169 1.16 0.68 9.30
N ALA A 170 0.75 1.01 10.51
CA ALA A 170 1.18 0.34 11.73
C ALA A 170 0.07 -0.57 12.24
N ASP A 171 0.29 -1.87 12.19
CA ASP A 171 -0.57 -2.86 12.85
C ASP A 171 -0.02 -3.15 14.24
N THR A 172 -0.88 -3.00 15.24
CA THR A 172 -0.55 -3.20 16.65
C THR A 172 -1.43 -4.28 17.22
N GLN A 173 -0.83 -5.20 17.98
CA GLN A 173 -1.55 -6.18 18.78
C GLN A 173 -1.05 -6.10 20.22
N VAL A 174 -1.95 -5.90 21.16
CA VAL A 174 -1.66 -5.84 22.60
C VAL A 174 -2.42 -6.98 23.26
N THR A 175 -1.73 -7.81 24.04
CA THR A 175 -2.35 -8.80 24.92
C THR A 175 -1.98 -8.47 26.36
N VAL A 176 -2.96 -8.30 27.24
CA VAL A 176 -2.76 -8.12 28.70
C VAL A 176 -3.69 -9.08 29.43
N GLY A 177 -3.13 -9.98 30.24
CA GLY A 177 -3.89 -11.10 30.79
C GLY A 177 -4.55 -11.92 29.68
N GLN A 178 -5.89 -12.00 29.70
CA GLN A 178 -6.69 -12.69 28.67
C GLN A 178 -7.25 -11.74 27.59
N THR A 179 -7.02 -10.44 27.72
CA THR A 179 -7.57 -9.44 26.79
C THR A 179 -6.60 -9.20 25.65
N ALA A 180 -7.02 -9.50 24.42
CA ALA A 180 -6.29 -9.14 23.20
C ALA A 180 -7.01 -8.01 22.47
N THR A 181 -6.27 -7.01 22.01
CA THR A 181 -6.77 -5.93 21.15
C THR A 181 -5.83 -5.73 19.98
N ALA A 182 -6.39 -5.53 18.79
CA ALA A 182 -5.64 -5.22 17.58
C ALA A 182 -6.10 -3.89 16.96
N TRP A 183 -5.18 -3.12 16.39
CA TRP A 183 -5.46 -1.89 15.67
C TRP A 183 -4.61 -1.79 14.41
N THR A 184 -5.20 -1.24 13.35
CA THR A 184 -4.50 -0.72 12.19
C THR A 184 -4.50 0.79 12.25
N THR A 185 -3.34 1.41 12.14
CA THR A 185 -3.17 2.87 12.16
C THR A 185 -2.51 3.32 10.87
N LEU A 186 -3.14 4.22 10.13
CA LEU A 186 -2.53 4.87 8.98
C LEU A 186 -1.70 6.06 9.47
N LEU A 187 -0.40 5.99 9.23
CA LEU A 187 0.58 7.01 9.55
C LEU A 187 0.91 7.80 8.29
N GLN A 188 1.03 9.13 8.43
CA GLN A 188 1.52 10.00 7.39
C GLN A 188 2.82 10.65 7.85
N ARG A 189 3.89 10.47 7.05
CA ARG A 189 5.12 11.24 7.14
C ARG A 189 4.89 12.62 6.57
N THR A 190 5.14 13.64 7.39
CA THR A 190 5.02 15.05 7.04
C THR A 190 6.35 15.76 7.29
N ARG A 191 6.39 17.07 7.06
CA ARG A 191 7.51 17.92 7.47
C ARG A 191 7.00 19.10 8.26
N VAL A 192 7.58 19.30 9.44
CA VAL A 192 7.36 20.49 10.27
C VAL A 192 8.70 21.18 10.43
N ASN A 193 8.80 22.44 9.99
CA ASN A 193 10.04 23.23 10.02
C ASN A 193 11.24 22.50 9.36
N GLY A 194 10.99 21.82 8.25
CA GLY A 194 12.01 21.07 7.49
C GLY A 194 12.45 19.74 8.12
N ARG A 195 11.93 19.37 9.30
CA ARG A 195 12.21 18.08 9.95
C ARG A 195 11.10 17.07 9.65
N PRO A 196 11.44 15.77 9.49
CA PRO A 196 10.43 14.72 9.39
C PRO A 196 9.56 14.72 10.64
N ASP A 197 8.26 14.65 10.44
CA ASP A 197 7.26 14.43 11.48
C ASP A 197 6.33 13.29 11.05
N VAL A 198 5.65 12.65 12.00
CA VAL A 198 4.75 11.53 11.74
C VAL A 198 3.45 11.75 12.49
N VAL A 199 2.35 11.78 11.75
CA VAL A 199 1.01 11.97 12.31
C VAL A 199 0.13 10.76 11.99
N SER A 200 -0.75 10.39 12.92
CA SER A 200 -1.81 9.40 12.68
C SER A 200 -2.96 10.08 11.96
N VAL A 201 -3.29 9.60 10.76
CA VAL A 201 -4.37 10.15 9.92
C VAL A 201 -5.60 9.24 9.83
N GLY A 202 -5.50 8.02 10.37
CA GLY A 202 -6.64 7.11 10.47
C GLY A 202 -6.33 5.96 11.42
N ARG A 203 -7.36 5.44 12.08
CA ARG A 203 -7.22 4.27 12.97
C ARG A 203 -8.48 3.43 12.93
N LYS A 204 -8.29 2.11 12.84
CA LYS A 204 -9.38 1.12 12.84
C LYS A 204 -9.06 0.01 13.84
N LYS A 205 -10.04 -0.35 14.66
CA LYS A 205 -9.93 -1.52 15.55
C LYS A 205 -10.10 -2.78 14.69
N GLN A 206 -9.19 -3.74 14.85
CA GLN A 206 -9.31 -5.06 14.25
C GLN A 206 -9.87 -6.05 15.27
N THR A 207 -10.44 -7.15 14.77
CA THR A 207 -10.68 -8.34 15.58
C THR A 207 -9.31 -8.92 15.95
N ALA A 208 -9.00 -9.02 17.25
CA ALA A 208 -7.75 -9.62 17.67
C ALA A 208 -7.76 -11.13 17.37
N GLU A 209 -6.65 -11.68 16.88
CA GLU A 209 -6.50 -13.14 16.81
C GLU A 209 -6.71 -13.74 18.21
N PRO A 210 -7.50 -14.82 18.33
CA PRO A 210 -7.66 -15.50 19.61
C PRO A 210 -6.31 -16.06 20.08
N VAL A 211 -6.04 -15.94 21.38
CA VAL A 211 -4.88 -16.58 22.00
C VAL A 211 -5.03 -18.09 21.80
N LYS A 212 -4.18 -18.71 20.96
CA LYS A 212 -4.09 -20.18 20.89
C LYS A 212 -3.73 -20.69 22.28
N ALA A 213 -4.57 -21.54 22.85
CA ALA A 213 -4.25 -22.25 24.09
C ALA A 213 -2.93 -23.02 23.89
N PRO A 214 -2.04 -23.05 24.90
CA PRO A 214 -0.83 -23.84 24.80
C PRO A 214 -1.19 -25.33 24.56
N PRO A 215 -0.38 -26.07 23.78
CA PRO A 215 -0.56 -27.50 23.64
C PRO A 215 -0.47 -28.17 25.03
N LEU A 216 -1.40 -29.09 25.29
CA LEU A 216 -1.47 -29.91 26.51
C LEU A 216 -0.23 -30.80 26.66
#